data_AF-A0A8J2YQK7-F1
#
_entry.id   AF-A0A8J2YQK7-F1
#
_cell.length_a   1.000
_cell.length_b   1.000
_cell.length_c   1.000
_cell.angle_alpha   90.00
_cell.angle_beta   90.00
_cell.angle_gamma   90.00
#
_symmetry.space_group_name_H-M   'P 1'
#
loop_
_entity.id
_entity.type
_entity.pdbx_description
1 polymer ?
#
loop_
_entity_poly.entity_id
_entity_poly.type
_entity_poly.pdbx_seq_one_letter_code
_entity_poly.pdbx_strand_id
1 'polypeptide(L)'
;MTDVKTYGFKNDWRGEIVAGEPLHEMWIRITVDDDLVIHDIEAATDHSPYRICPDIVGNFERLKGLRIVGGFTNKMKALVGGTEGCTHLVELMGPIATTAFQTIFPLKKRREKTPEEIAAEAGQPPKRPPLLDTCHAFASDSPVTKKNWPQFYTGPQDEA
;
A
#
# COMPACT_ATOMS: atom_id res chain seq x y z
N MET A 1 -4.37 2.72 14.13
CA MET A 1 -4.51 4.19 14.03
C MET A 1 -5.31 4.63 15.22
N THR A 2 -4.82 5.64 15.92
CA THR A 2 -5.51 6.21 17.09
C THR A 2 -5.47 7.72 16.95
N ASP A 3 -6.64 8.37 16.97
CA ASP A 3 -6.73 9.82 17.11
C ASP A 3 -7.50 10.20 18.37
N VAL A 4 -6.98 11.20 19.06
CA VAL A 4 -7.52 11.75 20.31
C VAL A 4 -7.64 13.26 20.18
N LYS A 5 -8.55 13.86 20.94
CA LYS A 5 -8.69 15.32 21.02
C LYS A 5 -8.22 15.83 22.37
N THR A 6 -7.68 17.06 22.38
CA THR A 6 -7.26 17.75 23.61
C THR A 6 -8.41 18.40 24.38
N TYR A 7 -9.64 18.27 23.88
CA TYR A 7 -10.86 18.82 24.48
C TYR A 7 -11.97 17.76 24.43
N GLY A 8 -12.88 17.84 25.41
CA GLY A 8 -14.09 17.03 25.42
C GLY A 8 -15.16 17.60 24.48
N PHE A 9 -16.03 16.74 23.96
CA PHE A 9 -17.14 17.13 23.09
C PHE A 9 -18.31 16.15 23.18
N LYS A 10 -19.51 16.64 22.85
CA LYS A 10 -20.72 15.82 22.80
C LYS A 10 -20.73 14.92 21.57
N ASN A 11 -21.19 13.69 21.74
CA ASN A 11 -21.42 12.68 20.72
C ASN A 11 -22.78 12.02 20.97
N ASP A 12 -23.59 11.88 19.93
CA ASP A 12 -24.98 11.42 20.07
C ASP A 12 -25.10 9.98 20.59
N TRP A 13 -24.11 9.12 20.35
CA TRP A 13 -24.11 7.72 20.78
C TRP A 13 -23.33 7.48 22.07
N ARG A 14 -22.16 8.10 22.20
CA ARG A 14 -21.24 7.94 23.34
C ARG A 14 -21.49 8.94 24.47
N GLY A 15 -22.38 9.91 24.28
CA GLY A 15 -22.65 10.96 25.26
C GLY A 15 -21.59 12.06 25.20
N GLU A 16 -20.63 12.04 26.12
CA GLU A 16 -19.49 12.95 26.08
C GLU A 16 -18.22 12.13 25.88
N ILE A 17 -17.43 12.50 24.86
CA ILE A 17 -16.08 11.96 24.66
C ILE A 17 -15.14 12.95 25.35
N VAL A 18 -14.41 12.49 26.36
CA VAL A 18 -13.54 13.37 27.15
C VAL A 18 -12.19 13.60 26.45
N ALA A 19 -11.47 14.66 26.87
CA ALA A 19 -10.13 14.92 26.35
C ALA A 19 -9.19 13.72 26.58
N GLY A 20 -8.45 13.34 25.54
CA GLY A 20 -7.55 12.17 25.56
C GLY A 20 -8.23 10.82 25.25
N GLU A 21 -9.56 10.74 25.24
CA GLU A 21 -10.28 9.54 24.82
C GLU A 21 -10.24 9.40 23.29
N PRO A 22 -9.99 8.19 22.74
CA PRO A 22 -9.98 7.99 21.30
C PRO A 22 -11.33 8.27 20.65
N LEU A 23 -11.30 9.09 19.60
CA LEU A 23 -12.45 9.23 18.70
C LEU A 23 -12.48 8.07 17.70
N HIS A 24 -11.35 7.82 17.04
CA HIS A 24 -11.13 6.61 16.27
C HIS A 24 -9.95 5.82 16.85
N GLU A 25 -10.18 4.54 17.08
CA GLU A 25 -9.13 3.57 17.36
C GLU A 25 -9.41 2.35 16.49
N MET A 26 -8.62 2.20 15.43
CA MET A 26 -8.87 1.23 14.38
C MET A 26 -7.60 0.48 14.02
N TRP A 27 -7.77 -0.79 13.69
CA TRP A 27 -6.69 -1.70 13.36
C TRP A 27 -6.96 -2.35 12.03
N ILE A 28 -5.90 -2.55 11.26
CA ILE A 28 -5.93 -3.38 10.07
C ILE A 28 -4.58 -4.07 9.93
N ARG A 29 -4.63 -5.39 9.72
CA ARG A 29 -3.47 -6.26 9.51
C ARG A 29 -3.73 -7.11 8.28
N ILE A 30 -2.69 -7.33 7.48
CA ILE A 30 -2.75 -8.25 6.34
C ILE A 30 -1.64 -9.27 6.43
N THR A 31 -1.89 -10.45 5.87
CA THR A 31 -0.89 -11.48 5.61
C THR A 31 -0.64 -11.55 4.12
N VAL A 32 0.62 -11.43 3.71
CA VAL A 32 1.04 -11.45 2.30
C VAL A 32 2.16 -12.46 2.07
N ASP A 33 2.25 -12.99 0.86
CA ASP A 33 3.36 -13.83 0.42
C ASP A 33 4.48 -13.04 -0.27
N ASP A 34 5.52 -13.74 -0.72
CA ASP A 34 6.67 -13.20 -1.47
C ASP A 34 6.28 -12.66 -2.87
N ASP A 35 5.03 -12.88 -3.29
CA ASP A 35 4.44 -12.32 -4.49
C ASP A 35 3.52 -11.13 -4.20
N LEU A 36 3.41 -10.70 -2.94
CA LEU A 36 2.56 -9.61 -2.48
C LEU A 36 1.06 -9.87 -2.70
N VAL A 37 0.64 -11.14 -2.70
CA VAL A 37 -0.78 -11.52 -2.69
C VAL A 37 -1.28 -11.52 -1.25
N ILE A 38 -2.43 -10.88 -1.01
CA ILE A 38 -3.09 -10.87 0.30
C ILE A 38 -3.76 -12.23 0.53
N HIS A 39 -3.28 -12.98 1.52
CA HIS A 39 -3.85 -14.27 1.93
C HIS A 39 -4.86 -14.11 3.05
N ASP A 40 -4.60 -13.18 3.96
CA ASP A 40 -5.48 -12.92 5.10
C ASP A 40 -5.54 -11.43 5.44
N ILE A 41 -6.63 -11.04 6.12
CA ILE A 41 -6.86 -9.68 6.56
C ILE A 41 -7.69 -9.68 7.84
N GLU A 42 -7.30 -8.85 8.79
CA GLU A 42 -8.04 -8.61 10.03
C GLU A 42 -8.23 -7.12 10.19
N ALA A 43 -9.47 -6.69 10.40
CA ALA A 43 -9.83 -5.30 10.64
C ALA A 43 -10.66 -5.18 11.92
N ALA A 44 -10.37 -4.17 12.72
CA ALA A 44 -11.09 -3.88 13.96
C ALA A 44 -11.31 -2.38 14.15
N THR A 45 -12.37 -2.03 14.87
CA THR A 45 -12.69 -0.66 15.28
C THR A 45 -13.10 -0.71 16.75
N ASP A 46 -12.18 -0.32 17.62
CA ASP A 46 -12.37 -0.35 19.07
C ASP A 46 -13.07 0.93 19.54
N HIS A 47 -12.72 2.07 18.95
CA HIS A 47 -13.39 3.34 19.17
C HIS A 47 -13.85 3.95 17.85
N SER A 48 -15.09 4.43 17.83
CA SER A 48 -15.70 5.16 16.71
C SER A 48 -16.64 6.26 17.22
N PRO A 49 -16.99 7.25 16.37
CA PRO A 49 -18.03 8.22 16.68
C PRO A 49 -19.45 7.67 16.52
N TYR A 50 -19.64 6.61 15.72
CA TYR A 50 -20.95 6.06 15.41
C TYR A 50 -21.01 4.57 15.71
N ARG A 51 -22.17 4.13 16.23
CA ARG A 51 -22.43 2.74 16.62
C ARG A 51 -22.28 1.75 15.47
N ILE A 52 -22.58 2.17 14.25
CA ILE A 52 -22.58 1.33 13.04
C ILE A 52 -21.19 1.21 12.39
N CYS A 53 -20.19 1.99 12.82
CA CYS A 53 -18.87 1.96 12.18
C CYS A 53 -18.21 0.56 12.17
N PRO A 54 -18.27 -0.24 13.26
CA PRO A 54 -17.69 -1.58 13.26
C PRO A 54 -18.35 -2.54 12.26
N ASP A 55 -19.58 -2.31 11.83
CA ASP A 55 -20.33 -3.24 10.96
C ASP A 55 -19.65 -3.44 9.59
N ILE A 56 -18.84 -2.46 9.14
CA ILE A 56 -18.19 -2.48 7.83
C ILE A 56 -16.88 -3.28 7.80
N VAL A 57 -16.29 -3.64 8.96
CA VAL A 57 -14.95 -4.24 9.00
C VAL A 57 -14.88 -5.57 8.23
N GLY A 58 -15.97 -6.34 8.22
CA GLY A 58 -16.06 -7.61 7.49
C GLY A 58 -15.94 -7.44 5.96
N ASN A 59 -16.20 -6.27 5.40
CA ASN A 59 -16.06 -6.04 3.96
C ASN A 59 -14.61 -6.11 3.48
N PHE A 60 -13.64 -5.89 4.37
CA PHE A 60 -12.22 -5.92 4.03
C PHE A 60 -11.74 -7.32 3.63
N GLU A 61 -12.46 -8.39 4.01
CA GLU A 61 -12.26 -9.77 3.51
C GLU A 61 -12.21 -9.87 1.98
N ARG A 62 -12.93 -8.98 1.28
CA ARG A 62 -12.95 -8.93 -0.20
C ARG A 62 -11.59 -8.59 -0.81
N LEU A 63 -10.64 -8.10 -0.01
CA LEU A 63 -9.27 -7.82 -0.44
C LEU A 63 -8.39 -9.06 -0.49
N LYS A 64 -8.82 -10.20 0.09
CA LYS A 64 -8.11 -11.48 -0.04
C LYS A 64 -8.00 -11.88 -1.52
N GLY A 65 -6.82 -12.31 -1.93
CA GLY A 65 -6.46 -12.60 -3.32
C GLY A 65 -6.01 -11.39 -4.13
N LEU A 66 -6.16 -10.15 -3.62
CA LEU A 66 -5.66 -8.97 -4.31
C LEU A 66 -4.13 -8.89 -4.17
N ARG A 67 -3.45 -8.53 -5.27
CA ARG A 67 -1.99 -8.37 -5.31
C ARG A 67 -1.59 -6.91 -5.15
N ILE A 68 -0.63 -6.62 -4.26
CA ILE A 68 -0.09 -5.27 -4.04
C ILE A 68 0.93 -4.95 -5.14
N VAL A 69 0.43 -4.39 -6.24
CA VAL A 69 1.20 -3.97 -7.43
C VAL A 69 0.65 -2.66 -7.99
N GLY A 70 1.18 -2.21 -9.13
CA GLY A 70 0.64 -1.07 -9.87
C GLY A 70 -0.89 -1.17 -10.04
N GLY A 71 -1.60 -0.09 -9.68
CA GLY A 71 -3.07 -0.04 -9.71
C GLY A 71 -3.78 -0.66 -8.50
N PHE A 72 -3.04 -1.16 -7.50
CA PHE A 72 -3.61 -1.73 -6.27
C PHE A 72 -4.62 -0.81 -5.60
N THR A 73 -4.27 0.48 -5.41
CA THR A 73 -5.16 1.45 -4.76
C THR A 73 -6.52 1.58 -5.45
N ASN A 74 -6.53 1.58 -6.79
CA ASN A 74 -7.79 1.69 -7.55
C ASN A 74 -8.62 0.41 -7.41
N LYS A 75 -8.00 -0.76 -7.47
CA LYS A 75 -8.68 -2.05 -7.27
C LYS A 75 -9.24 -2.19 -5.86
N MET A 76 -8.45 -1.83 -4.84
CA MET A 76 -8.88 -1.81 -3.44
C MET A 76 -10.08 -0.87 -3.27
N LYS A 77 -9.99 0.38 -3.76
CA LYS A 77 -11.10 1.35 -3.69
C LYS A 77 -12.34 0.90 -4.45
N ALA A 78 -12.20 0.11 -5.52
CA ALA A 78 -13.36 -0.47 -6.21
C ALA A 78 -14.09 -1.54 -5.38
N LEU A 79 -13.41 -2.20 -4.43
CA LEU A 79 -13.97 -3.28 -3.61
C LEU A 79 -14.51 -2.78 -2.26
N VAL A 80 -13.80 -1.85 -1.63
CA VAL A 80 -14.06 -1.38 -0.26
C VAL A 80 -14.02 0.16 -0.13
N GLY A 81 -14.04 0.90 -1.24
CA GLY A 81 -14.15 2.36 -1.21
C GLY A 81 -15.59 2.84 -1.04
N GLY A 82 -15.75 4.14 -0.78
CA GLY A 82 -17.08 4.74 -0.63
C GLY A 82 -17.85 4.16 0.55
N THR A 83 -19.07 3.70 0.31
CA THR A 83 -19.95 3.11 1.34
C THR A 83 -19.58 1.67 1.70
N GLU A 84 -18.68 1.04 0.94
CA GLU A 84 -18.29 -0.36 1.16
C GLU A 84 -17.16 -0.52 2.19
N GLY A 85 -16.59 0.57 2.67
CA GLY A 85 -15.56 0.57 3.71
C GLY A 85 -15.60 1.86 4.52
N CYS A 86 -14.79 1.94 5.58
CA CYS A 86 -14.59 3.20 6.28
C CYS A 86 -13.39 3.94 5.68
N THR A 87 -13.51 5.26 5.55
CA THR A 87 -12.45 6.13 5.01
C THR A 87 -11.09 5.85 5.65
N HIS A 88 -11.06 5.74 6.98
CA HIS A 88 -9.83 5.56 7.74
C HIS A 88 -9.07 4.26 7.39
N LEU A 89 -9.75 3.10 7.41
CA LEU A 89 -9.09 1.84 7.09
C LEU A 89 -8.70 1.75 5.61
N VAL A 90 -9.52 2.32 4.71
CA VAL A 90 -9.19 2.44 3.28
C VAL A 90 -7.92 3.26 3.06
N GLU A 91 -7.74 4.37 3.80
CA GLU A 91 -6.54 5.19 3.74
C GLU A 91 -5.30 4.48 4.31
N LEU A 92 -5.46 3.73 5.40
CA LEU A 92 -4.37 2.95 6.01
C LEU A 92 -3.79 1.87 5.08
N MET A 93 -4.58 1.37 4.12
CA MET A 93 -4.08 0.40 3.14
C MET A 93 -2.95 0.94 2.25
N GLY A 94 -2.87 2.26 2.04
CA GLY A 94 -1.80 2.87 1.23
C GLY A 94 -0.40 2.72 1.86
N PRO A 95 -0.20 3.19 3.11
CA PRO A 95 1.03 2.96 3.85
C PRO A 95 1.35 1.47 4.03
N ILE A 96 0.36 0.62 4.31
CA ILE A 96 0.55 -0.83 4.44
C ILE A 96 1.11 -1.44 3.15
N ALA A 97 0.52 -1.08 2.00
CA ALA A 97 0.99 -1.54 0.69
C ALA A 97 2.45 -1.13 0.42
N THR A 98 2.79 0.13 0.74
CA THR A 98 4.17 0.64 0.58
C THR A 98 5.14 -0.12 1.49
N THR A 99 4.79 -0.32 2.76
CA THR A 99 5.62 -1.05 3.73
C THR A 99 5.83 -2.50 3.31
N ALA A 100 4.78 -3.20 2.87
CA ALA A 100 4.89 -4.57 2.36
C ALA A 100 5.86 -4.64 1.16
N PHE A 101 5.68 -3.77 0.17
CA PHE A 101 6.55 -3.72 -1.01
C PHE A 101 8.01 -3.45 -0.64
N GLN A 102 8.27 -2.44 0.19
CA GLN A 102 9.62 -2.06 0.62
C GLN A 102 10.30 -3.10 1.51
N THR A 103 9.53 -3.96 2.18
CA THR A 103 10.07 -5.04 3.02
C THR A 103 10.40 -6.28 2.18
N ILE A 104 9.46 -6.73 1.34
CA ILE A 104 9.55 -8.03 0.66
C ILE A 104 10.46 -7.95 -0.56
N PHE A 105 10.39 -6.87 -1.35
CA PHE A 105 11.13 -6.78 -2.60
C PHE A 105 12.67 -6.87 -2.40
N PRO A 106 13.29 -6.14 -1.44
CA PRO A 106 14.72 -6.27 -1.19
C PRO A 106 15.15 -7.64 -0.66
N LEU A 107 14.28 -8.31 0.13
CA LEU A 107 14.56 -9.65 0.65
C LEU A 107 14.55 -10.69 -0.47
N LYS A 108 13.56 -10.63 -1.37
CA LYS A 108 13.48 -11.50 -2.55
C LYS A 108 14.73 -11.33 -3.43
N LYS A 109 15.13 -10.08 -3.69
CA LYS A 109 16.35 -9.74 -4.45
C LYS A 109 17.64 -10.30 -3.81
N ARG A 110 17.70 -10.45 -2.48
CA ARG A 110 18.86 -11.04 -1.78
C ARG A 110 18.88 -12.57 -1.81
N ARG A 111 17.71 -13.20 -1.82
CA ARG A 111 17.55 -14.66 -1.69
C ARG A 111 17.64 -15.38 -3.03
N GLU A 112 17.19 -14.74 -4.09
CA GLU A 112 17.00 -15.35 -5.41
C GLU A 112 17.80 -14.59 -6.45
N LYS A 113 18.27 -15.30 -7.48
CA LYS A 113 18.71 -14.63 -8.70
C LYS A 113 17.54 -13.84 -9.26
N THR A 114 17.75 -12.57 -9.57
CA THR A 114 16.67 -11.76 -10.14
C THR A 114 16.28 -12.33 -11.51
N PRO A 115 15.03 -12.12 -11.97
CA PRO A 115 14.66 -12.44 -13.34
C PRO A 115 15.58 -11.80 -14.39
N GLU A 116 16.23 -10.69 -14.05
CA GLU A 116 17.21 -10.00 -14.89
C GLU A 116 18.53 -10.77 -14.96
N GLU A 117 19.02 -11.29 -13.84
CA GLU A 117 20.21 -12.15 -13.78
C GLU A 117 19.99 -13.47 -14.54
N ILE A 118 18.81 -14.08 -14.38
CA ILE A 118 18.42 -15.30 -15.11
C ILE A 118 18.33 -15.00 -16.62
N ALA A 119 17.71 -13.89 -17.02
CA ALA A 119 17.61 -13.49 -18.42
C ALA A 119 18.98 -13.20 -19.04
N ALA A 120 19.88 -12.54 -18.30
CA ALA A 120 21.24 -12.26 -18.75
C ALA A 120 22.05 -13.55 -18.98
N GLU A 121 21.96 -14.52 -18.07
CA GLU A 121 22.58 -15.85 -18.23
C GLU A 121 22.02 -16.61 -19.44
N ALA A 122 20.72 -16.42 -19.74
CA ALA A 122 20.06 -17.01 -20.90
C ALA A 122 20.24 -16.22 -22.21
N GLY A 123 21.03 -15.13 -22.21
CA GLY A 123 21.25 -14.28 -23.39
C GLY A 123 20.00 -13.52 -23.86
N GLN A 124 18.99 -13.37 -23.00
CA GLN A 124 17.76 -12.63 -23.30
C GLN A 124 17.96 -11.13 -23.08
N PRO A 125 17.27 -10.27 -23.86
CA PRO A 125 17.33 -8.83 -23.64
C PRO A 125 16.82 -8.47 -22.23
N PRO A 126 17.39 -7.45 -21.58
CA PRO A 126 16.95 -7.03 -20.27
C PRO A 126 15.47 -6.62 -20.32
N LYS A 127 14.70 -7.08 -19.34
CA LYS A 127 13.30 -6.65 -19.18
C LYS A 127 13.25 -5.27 -18.53
N ARG A 128 12.20 -4.52 -18.84
CA ARG A 128 11.94 -3.22 -18.20
C ARG A 128 11.72 -3.44 -16.69
N PRO A 129 12.51 -2.81 -15.81
CA PRO A 129 12.36 -2.97 -14.38
C PRO A 129 10.98 -2.50 -13.89
N PRO A 130 10.33 -3.23 -12.98
CA PRO A 130 9.00 -2.88 -12.48
C PRO A 130 8.96 -1.59 -11.65
N LEU A 131 10.13 -1.08 -11.26
CA LEU A 131 10.28 0.17 -10.50
C LEU A 131 10.24 1.42 -11.38
N LEU A 132 10.44 1.31 -12.70
CA LEU A 132 10.42 2.49 -13.57
C LEU A 132 9.04 3.14 -13.60
N ASP A 133 9.03 4.47 -13.60
CA ASP A 133 7.84 5.33 -13.56
C ASP A 133 6.94 5.14 -12.33
N THR A 134 7.45 4.52 -11.26
CA THR A 134 6.70 4.35 -10.00
C THR A 134 6.91 5.48 -8.99
N CYS A 135 7.95 6.30 -9.18
CA CYS A 135 8.21 7.48 -8.36
C CYS A 135 9.07 8.50 -9.12
N HIS A 136 9.20 9.71 -8.57
CA HIS A 136 9.99 10.78 -9.17
C HIS A 136 11.44 10.36 -9.45
N ALA A 137 12.08 9.66 -8.50
CA ALA A 137 13.46 9.19 -8.68
C ALA A 137 13.58 8.15 -9.79
N PHE A 138 12.58 7.31 -10.02
CA PHE A 138 12.58 6.27 -11.04
C PHE A 138 11.84 6.64 -12.32
N ALA A 139 11.57 7.93 -12.55
CA ALA A 139 11.05 8.39 -13.82
C ALA A 139 11.99 7.96 -14.97
N SER A 140 11.43 7.60 -16.12
CA SER A 140 12.21 7.13 -17.27
C SER A 140 13.24 8.14 -17.79
N ASP A 141 13.01 9.42 -17.56
CA ASP A 141 13.89 10.53 -17.91
C ASP A 141 14.76 11.01 -16.73
N SER A 142 14.81 10.28 -15.62
CA SER A 142 15.57 10.69 -14.44
C SER A 142 17.07 10.36 -14.56
N PRO A 143 17.94 11.10 -13.84
CA PRO A 143 19.36 10.75 -13.72
C PRO A 143 19.61 9.36 -13.11
N VAL A 144 18.70 8.88 -12.25
CA VAL A 144 18.80 7.54 -11.65
C VAL A 144 18.56 6.48 -12.70
N THR A 145 17.56 6.65 -13.57
CA THR A 145 17.30 5.73 -14.69
C THR A 145 18.44 5.76 -15.69
N LYS A 146 18.94 6.95 -16.06
CA LYS A 146 20.12 7.09 -16.93
C LYS A 146 21.33 6.30 -16.42
N LYS A 147 21.57 6.33 -15.11
CA LYS A 147 22.69 5.65 -14.46
C LYS A 147 22.50 4.14 -14.32
N ASN A 148 21.33 3.69 -13.86
CA ASN A 148 21.11 2.28 -13.48
C ASN A 148 20.52 1.43 -14.62
N TRP A 149 19.79 2.06 -15.54
CA TRP A 149 19.07 1.41 -16.62
C TRP A 149 19.11 2.26 -17.91
N PRO A 150 20.32 2.54 -18.45
CA PRO A 150 20.50 3.43 -19.60
C PRO A 150 19.69 3.01 -20.84
N GLN A 151 19.45 1.70 -21.03
CA GLN A 151 18.65 1.16 -22.13
C GLN A 151 17.16 1.53 -22.07
N PHE A 152 16.67 1.98 -20.91
CA PHE A 152 15.27 2.41 -20.72
C PHE A 152 15.13 3.92 -20.50
N TYR A 153 16.23 4.67 -20.58
CA TYR A 153 16.23 6.12 -20.38
C TYR A 153 15.61 6.84 -21.57
N THR A 154 14.70 7.79 -21.30
CA THR A 154 13.95 8.54 -22.33
C THR A 154 14.25 10.03 -22.35
N GLY A 155 15.14 10.51 -21.49
CA GLY A 155 15.50 11.93 -21.43
C GLY A 155 16.51 12.34 -22.51
N PRO A 156 16.93 13.62 -22.54
CA PRO A 156 17.90 14.12 -23.51
C PRO A 156 19.19 13.29 -23.45
N GLN A 157 19.67 12.86 -24.62
CA GLN A 157 21.03 12.34 -24.75
C GLN A 157 21.98 13.53 -24.61
N ASP A 158 23.08 13.35 -23.89
CA ASP A 158 24.09 14.41 -23.83
C ASP A 158 24.57 14.66 -25.27
N GLU A 159 24.39 15.87 -25.77
CA GLU A 159 24.88 16.26 -27.09
C GLU A 159 26.40 16.04 -27.13
N ALA A 160 26.86 15.26 -28.12
CA ALA A 160 28.25 14.90 -28.32
C ALA A 160 29.10 16.08 -28.82
#